data_AF-A0A842SSC7-F1
#
_entry.id   AF-A0A842SSC7-F1
#
_cell.length_a   1.000
_cell.length_b   1.000
_cell.length_c   1.000
_cell.angle_alpha   90.00
_cell.angle_beta   90.00
_cell.angle_gamma   90.00
#
_symmetry.space_group_name_H-M   'P 1'
#
loop_
_entity.id
_entity.type
_entity.pdbx_description
1 polymer ?
#
loop_
_entity_poly.entity_id
_entity_poly.type
_entity_poly.pdbx_seq_one_letter_code
_entity_poly.pdbx_strand_id
1 'polypeptide(L)'
;MFLGQFRPRFTQPEEKEEPETTQKPPEAQKSSSPEEFLGTQKAQEFISRWSKKTRDGSPLYTKRGITALLRALFGSFDTDKDVLESADEILNMLGGMDGLQGFLAGWKAKSEGLIKGLKSIVGGSGE
;
A
#
# COMPACT_ATOMS: atom_id res chain seq x y z
N MET A 1 14.54 -68.96 -10.58
CA MET A 1 13.39 -68.92 -9.66
C MET A 1 13.33 -67.55 -9.02
N PHE A 2 12.18 -66.89 -9.16
CA PHE A 2 11.59 -65.72 -8.46
C PHE A 2 12.48 -64.49 -8.14
N LEU A 3 12.30 -63.35 -8.83
CA LEU A 3 11.20 -62.35 -8.78
C LEU A 3 11.14 -61.54 -7.47
N GLY A 4 11.24 -60.21 -7.56
CA GLY A 4 10.79 -59.35 -6.47
C GLY A 4 11.16 -57.86 -6.57
N GLN A 5 10.71 -57.22 -7.65
CA GLN A 5 10.32 -55.81 -7.76
C GLN A 5 10.77 -54.82 -6.67
N PHE A 6 11.71 -53.94 -7.01
CA PHE A 6 11.74 -52.58 -6.49
C PHE A 6 11.66 -51.62 -7.67
N ARG A 7 10.47 -51.07 -7.89
CA ARG A 7 10.21 -49.95 -8.79
C ARG A 7 9.09 -49.09 -8.19
N PRO A 8 8.99 -47.81 -8.58
CA PRO A 8 9.13 -46.66 -7.71
C PRO A 8 7.78 -45.99 -7.44
N ARG A 9 7.65 -45.23 -6.35
CA ARG A 9 6.53 -44.31 -6.19
C ARG A 9 6.79 -43.23 -5.15
N PHE A 10 7.44 -42.14 -5.57
CA PHE A 10 7.00 -40.81 -5.14
C PHE A 10 7.03 -39.91 -6.38
N THR A 11 5.82 -39.64 -6.85
CA THR A 11 5.51 -38.91 -8.08
C THR A 11 5.23 -37.44 -7.70
N GLN A 12 6.12 -36.54 -8.16
CA GLN A 12 5.86 -35.16 -8.65
C GLN A 12 5.22 -34.11 -7.69
N PRO A 13 5.10 -32.82 -8.09
CA PRO A 13 6.13 -31.86 -8.55
C PRO A 13 5.93 -30.46 -7.92
N GLU A 14 6.99 -29.67 -7.76
CA GLU A 14 6.96 -28.18 -7.69
C GLU A 14 8.45 -27.78 -7.71
N GLU A 15 9.10 -27.45 -8.83
CA GLU A 15 8.85 -26.28 -9.68
C GLU A 15 8.13 -25.15 -8.95
N LYS A 16 8.81 -24.60 -7.96
CA LYS A 16 8.85 -23.15 -7.81
C LYS A 16 10.29 -22.74 -8.04
N GLU A 17 10.52 -22.17 -9.22
CA GLU A 17 11.46 -21.07 -9.39
C GLU A 17 11.62 -20.33 -8.05
N GLU A 18 12.78 -20.45 -7.42
CA GLU A 18 13.32 -19.27 -6.77
C GLU A 18 13.56 -18.32 -7.94
N PRO A 19 12.80 -17.21 -8.11
CA PRO A 19 13.35 -16.14 -8.87
C PRO A 19 14.56 -15.70 -8.06
N GLU A 20 15.74 -16.11 -8.54
CA GLU A 20 17.01 -15.47 -8.29
C GLU A 20 16.84 -14.02 -8.73
N THR A 21 16.15 -13.27 -7.88
CA THR A 21 15.92 -11.85 -8.03
C THR A 21 17.23 -11.21 -7.61
N THR A 22 18.16 -11.21 -8.56
CA THR A 22 19.08 -10.11 -8.72
C THR A 22 18.23 -8.83 -8.74
N GLN A 23 18.08 -8.17 -7.60
CA GLN A 23 17.63 -6.78 -7.59
C GLN A 23 18.52 -5.99 -6.63
N LYS A 24 19.42 -5.26 -7.30
CA LYS A 24 20.09 -4.01 -6.96
C LYS A 24 19.95 -3.49 -5.50
N PRO A 25 21.03 -2.94 -4.91
CA PRO A 25 20.91 -2.02 -3.79
C PRO A 25 19.88 -0.90 -4.10
N PRO A 26 19.16 -0.41 -3.08
CA PRO A 26 17.81 0.13 -3.19
C PRO A 26 17.77 1.50 -3.88
N GLU A 27 17.69 1.50 -5.21
CA GLU A 27 17.12 2.64 -5.92
C GLU A 27 15.65 2.76 -5.50
N ALA A 28 15.22 4.00 -5.27
CA ALA A 28 13.91 4.41 -4.76
C ALA A 28 12.76 4.00 -5.70
N GLN A 29 12.49 2.70 -5.80
CA GLN A 29 11.42 2.16 -6.62
C GLN A 29 10.11 2.29 -5.85
N LYS A 30 9.13 2.91 -6.52
CA LYS A 30 7.73 2.81 -6.15
C LYS A 30 7.33 1.34 -6.16
N SER A 31 6.59 0.89 -5.16
CA SER A 31 5.93 -0.39 -5.25
C SER A 31 5.01 -0.43 -6.48
N SER A 32 4.71 -1.62 -6.99
CA SER A 32 3.87 -1.78 -8.19
C SER A 32 2.39 -1.47 -7.92
N SER A 33 1.97 -1.53 -6.66
CA SER A 33 0.59 -1.34 -6.23
C SER A 33 0.53 -0.87 -4.77
N PRO A 34 -0.56 -0.19 -4.36
CA PRO A 34 -0.69 0.27 -2.98
C PRO A 34 -0.76 -0.90 -2.00
N GLU A 35 -1.34 -2.05 -2.38
CA GLU A 35 -1.28 -3.27 -1.57
C GLU A 35 0.15 -3.77 -1.34
N GLU A 36 0.99 -3.75 -2.37
CA GLU A 36 2.39 -4.16 -2.29
C GLU A 36 3.19 -3.20 -1.39
N PHE A 37 3.00 -1.89 -1.58
CA PHE A 37 3.58 -0.85 -0.72
C PHE A 37 3.18 -1.03 0.74
N LEU A 38 1.89 -1.19 1.01
CA LEU A 38 1.38 -1.39 2.37
C LEU A 38 1.90 -2.70 2.98
N GLY A 39 2.25 -3.69 2.17
CA GLY A 39 2.90 -4.93 2.62
C GLY A 39 4.39 -4.76 2.97
N THR A 40 5.04 -3.67 2.55
CA THR A 40 6.46 -3.45 2.84
C THR A 40 6.72 -3.25 4.33
N GLN A 41 7.92 -3.67 4.77
CA GLN A 41 8.35 -3.47 6.16
C GLN A 41 8.30 -1.99 6.56
N LYS A 42 8.74 -1.08 5.68
CA LYS A 42 8.74 0.37 5.92
C LYS A 42 7.33 0.91 6.18
N ALA A 43 6.34 0.51 5.36
CA ALA A 43 4.95 0.95 5.55
C ALA A 43 4.36 0.37 6.85
N GLN A 44 4.63 -0.90 7.16
CA GLN A 44 4.17 -1.55 8.39
C GLN A 44 4.78 -0.92 9.66
N GLU A 45 6.08 -0.59 9.62
CA GLU A 45 6.76 0.14 10.68
C GLU A 45 6.17 1.55 10.86
N PHE A 46 5.91 2.25 9.76
CA PHE A 46 5.27 3.56 9.79
C PHE A 46 3.88 3.52 10.43
N ILE A 47 3.02 2.59 10.01
CA ILE A 47 1.68 2.39 10.57
C ILE A 47 1.77 2.05 12.06
N SER A 48 2.69 1.17 12.43
CA SER A 48 2.89 0.76 13.83
C SER A 48 3.38 1.91 14.70
N ARG A 49 4.32 2.73 14.19
CA ARG A 49 4.85 3.91 14.89
C ARG A 49 3.74 4.93 15.17
N TRP A 50 2.94 5.26 14.17
CA TRP A 50 1.88 6.25 14.29
C TRP A 50 0.66 5.77 15.07
N SER A 51 0.30 4.49 14.97
CA SER A 51 -0.82 3.93 15.74
C SER A 51 -0.52 3.78 17.24
N LYS A 52 0.76 3.73 17.62
CA LYS A 52 1.20 3.77 19.02
C LYS A 52 1.22 5.18 19.60
N LYS A 53 1.14 6.22 18.76
CA LYS A 53 1.15 7.61 19.21
C LYS A 53 -0.19 7.90 19.90
N THR A 54 -0.14 8.24 21.18
CA THR A 54 -1.31 8.55 21.99
C THR A 54 -1.29 10.02 22.40
N ARG A 55 -2.49 10.57 22.60
CA ARG A 55 -2.74 11.89 23.18
C ARG A 55 -3.82 11.72 24.22
N ASP A 56 -3.54 12.17 25.45
CA ASP A 56 -4.46 12.05 26.59
C ASP A 56 -4.90 10.60 26.85
N GLY A 57 -3.99 9.63 26.67
CA GLY A 57 -4.25 8.20 26.87
C GLY A 57 -5.03 7.52 25.73
N SER A 58 -5.45 8.25 24.70
CA SER A 58 -6.16 7.71 23.54
C SER A 58 -5.26 7.67 22.29
N PRO A 59 -5.39 6.66 21.42
CA PRO A 59 -4.63 6.60 20.17
C PRO A 59 -5.01 7.77 19.26
N LEU A 60 -4.01 8.56 18.86
CA LEU A 60 -4.18 9.70 17.95
C LEU A 60 -4.73 9.26 16.59
N TYR A 61 -4.28 8.09 16.13
CA TYR A 61 -4.60 7.55 14.82
C TYR A 61 -4.85 6.05 14.89
N THR A 62 -5.81 5.55 14.11
CA THR A 62 -6.05 4.12 13.96
C THR A 62 -5.16 3.57 12.86
N LYS A 63 -4.77 2.29 12.98
CA LYS A 63 -4.06 1.59 11.89
C LYS A 63 -4.81 1.74 10.56
N ARG A 64 -6.13 1.54 10.58
CA ARG A 64 -7.00 1.71 9.41
C ARG A 64 -6.92 3.12 8.80
N GLY A 65 -6.95 4.17 9.62
CA GLY A 65 -6.82 5.55 9.15
C GLY A 65 -5.48 5.82 8.49
N ILE A 66 -4.38 5.37 9.11
CA ILE A 66 -3.03 5.55 8.57
C ILE A 66 -2.86 4.78 7.26
N THR A 67 -3.35 3.53 7.19
CA THR A 67 -3.36 2.73 5.96
C THR A 67 -4.16 3.40 4.84
N ALA A 68 -5.31 4.00 5.16
CA ALA A 68 -6.12 4.72 4.17
C ALA A 68 -5.39 5.97 3.64
N LEU A 69 -4.68 6.69 4.51
CA LEU A 69 -3.84 7.83 4.11
C LEU A 69 -2.73 7.40 3.16
N LEU A 70 -1.97 6.37 3.52
CA LEU A 70 -0.91 5.81 2.69
C LEU A 70 -1.45 5.39 1.32
N ARG A 71 -2.61 4.73 1.27
CA ARG A 71 -3.26 4.35 0.01
C ARG A 71 -3.68 5.56 -0.84
N ALA A 72 -4.19 6.62 -0.20
CA ALA A 72 -4.60 7.84 -0.88
C ALA A 72 -3.41 8.60 -1.48
N LEU A 73 -2.29 8.64 -0.76
CA LEU A 73 -1.07 9.32 -1.18
C LEU A 73 -0.28 8.52 -2.22
N PHE A 74 -0.30 7.19 -2.17
CA PHE A 74 0.42 6.32 -3.10
C PHE A 74 0.14 6.63 -4.58
N GLY A 75 -1.11 7.00 -4.92
CA GLY A 75 -1.47 7.39 -6.28
C GLY A 75 -0.94 8.76 -6.73
N SER A 76 -0.39 9.56 -5.81
CA SER A 76 0.01 10.96 -6.04
C SER A 76 1.51 11.22 -5.98
N PHE A 77 2.31 10.23 -5.54
CA PHE A 77 3.75 10.33 -5.46
C PHE A 77 4.44 9.27 -6.30
N ASP A 78 5.65 9.58 -6.77
CA ASP A 78 6.43 8.71 -7.63
C ASP A 78 7.28 7.70 -6.86
N THR A 79 7.51 7.88 -5.56
CA THR A 79 8.27 6.93 -4.74
C THR A 79 7.59 6.62 -3.42
N ASP A 80 7.82 5.41 -2.90
CA ASP A 80 7.34 4.98 -1.58
C ASP A 80 7.88 5.86 -0.44
N LYS A 81 9.08 6.42 -0.62
CA LYS A 81 9.70 7.32 0.35
C LYS A 81 8.90 8.62 0.45
N ASP A 82 8.56 9.22 -0.69
CA ASP A 82 7.77 10.46 -0.74
C ASP A 82 6.38 10.26 -0.14
N VAL A 83 5.78 9.08 -0.35
CA VAL A 83 4.50 8.72 0.27
C VAL A 83 4.60 8.73 1.80
N LEU A 84 5.66 8.13 2.34
CA LEU A 84 5.87 8.05 3.79
C LEU A 84 6.23 9.42 4.40
N GLU A 85 7.08 10.21 3.75
CA GLU A 85 7.45 11.56 4.19
C GLU A 85 6.22 12.48 4.20
N SER A 86 5.46 12.49 3.11
CA SER A 86 4.23 13.29 3.00
C SER A 86 3.17 12.83 4.00
N ALA A 87 3.03 11.52 4.21
CA ALA A 87 2.13 10.99 5.24
C ALA A 87 2.55 11.43 6.64
N ASP A 88 3.85 11.50 6.92
CA ASP A 88 4.38 11.97 8.21
C ASP A 88 4.03 13.43 8.45
N GLU A 89 4.27 14.30 7.46
CA GLU A 89 3.95 15.72 7.55
C GLU A 89 2.45 15.93 7.77
N ILE A 90 1.60 15.24 7.00
CA ILE A 90 0.15 15.31 7.14
C ILE A 90 -0.29 14.87 8.55
N LEU A 91 0.21 13.73 9.05
CA LEU A 91 -0.13 13.26 10.39
C LEU A 91 0.40 14.17 11.51
N ASN A 92 1.50 14.89 11.29
CA ASN A 92 1.95 15.91 12.25
C ASN A 92 1.06 17.17 12.20
N MET A 93 0.65 17.62 11.01
CA MET A 93 -0.21 18.80 10.86
C MET A 93 -1.62 18.59 11.41
N LEU A 94 -2.20 17.40 11.19
CA LEU A 94 -3.59 17.13 11.56
C LEU A 94 -3.79 16.95 13.07
N GLY A 95 -2.77 16.53 13.80
CA GLY A 95 -2.77 16.47 15.26
C GLY A 95 -3.83 15.55 15.91
N GLY A 96 -4.51 14.70 15.13
CA GLY A 96 -5.56 13.80 15.61
C GLY A 96 -6.43 13.17 14.52
N MET A 97 -7.25 12.20 14.94
CA MET A 97 -8.11 11.37 14.08
C MET A 97 -9.14 12.18 13.30
N ASP A 98 -9.76 13.18 13.91
CA ASP A 98 -10.77 14.04 13.27
C ASP A 98 -10.19 14.77 12.07
N GLY A 99 -8.96 15.30 12.21
CA GLY A 99 -8.23 15.91 11.11
C GLY A 99 -7.95 14.91 10.00
N LEU A 100 -7.54 13.69 10.35
CA LEU A 100 -7.28 12.62 9.37
C LEU A 100 -8.54 12.21 8.60
N GLN A 101 -9.66 12.04 9.30
CA GLN A 101 -10.92 11.72 8.64
C GLN A 101 -11.40 12.86 7.73
N GLY A 102 -11.29 14.10 8.18
CA GLY A 102 -11.62 15.28 7.37
C GLY A 102 -10.73 15.39 6.13
N PHE A 103 -9.42 15.20 6.28
CA PHE A 103 -8.48 15.17 5.17
C PHE A 103 -8.82 14.06 4.16
N LEU A 104 -9.04 12.83 4.63
CA LEU A 104 -9.39 11.70 3.76
C LEU A 104 -10.72 11.90 3.04
N ALA A 105 -11.72 12.45 3.73
CA ALA A 105 -13.01 12.79 3.13
C ALA A 105 -12.85 13.85 2.03
N GLY A 106 -12.10 14.92 2.30
CA GLY A 106 -11.81 15.97 1.33
C GLY A 106 -11.00 15.46 0.13
N TRP A 107 -9.99 14.62 0.38
CA TRP A 107 -9.17 14.00 -0.66
C TRP A 107 -10.01 13.10 -1.57
N LYS A 108 -10.85 12.23 -0.99
CA LYS A 108 -11.75 11.35 -1.72
C LYS A 108 -12.76 12.14 -2.56
N ALA A 109 -13.34 13.19 -2.00
CA ALA A 109 -14.28 14.07 -2.73
C ALA A 109 -13.59 14.76 -3.93
N LYS A 110 -12.34 15.21 -3.76
CA LYS A 110 -11.56 15.84 -4.85
C LYS A 110 -11.25 14.84 -5.97
N SER A 111 -10.86 13.61 -5.63
CA SER A 111 -10.62 12.55 -6.61
C SER A 111 -11.90 12.17 -7.37
N GLU A 112 -13.03 12.04 -6.68
CA GLU A 112 -14.32 11.74 -7.33
C GLU A 112 -14.82 12.90 -8.21
N GLY A 113 -14.57 14.16 -7.82
CA GLY A 113 -14.85 15.34 -8.62
C GLY A 113 -14.02 15.39 -9.91
N LEU A 114 -12.73 15.07 -9.83
CA LEU A 114 -11.84 14.98 -10.99
C LEU A 114 -12.26 13.84 -11.94
N ILE A 115 -12.62 12.68 -11.41
CA ILE A 115 -13.07 11.54 -12.23
C ILE A 115 -14.40 11.85 -12.93
N LYS A 116 -15.35 12.51 -12.26
CA LYS A 116 -16.59 12.97 -12.91
C LYS A 116 -16.34 14.03 -13.98
N GLY A 117 -15.42 14.96 -13.73
CA GLY A 117 -15.00 15.96 -14.70
C GLY A 117 -14.37 15.30 -15.94
N LEU A 118 -13.45 14.37 -15.74
CA LEU A 118 -12.81 13.57 -16.80
C LEU A 118 -13.81 12.71 -17.58
N LYS A 119 -14.77 12.09 -16.90
CA LYS A 119 -15.81 11.28 -17.57
C LYS A 119 -16.75 12.15 -18.42
N SER A 120 -17.00 13.39 -18.01
CA SER A 120 -17.83 14.33 -18.78
C SER A 120 -17.12 14.86 -20.03
N ILE A 121 -15.81 15.10 -19.95
CA ILE A 121 -15.01 15.54 -21.13
C ILE A 121 -14.65 14.39 -22.07
N VAL A 122 -14.46 13.16 -21.59
CA VAL A 122 -14.14 11.99 -22.44
C VAL A 122 -15.39 11.28 -22.98
N GLY A 123 -16.55 11.47 -22.34
CA GLY A 123 -17.83 10.90 -22.74
C GLY A 123 -18.80 11.88 -23.42
N GLY A 124 -18.42 13.16 -23.58
CA GLY A 124 -19.30 14.23 -24.07
C GLY A 124 -19.12 14.63 -25.55
N SER A 125 -18.32 13.92 -26.32
CA SER A 125 -18.18 14.14 -27.77
C SER A 125 -18.99 13.08 -28.53
N GLY A 126 -20.30 13.27 -28.63
CA GLY A 126 -21.15 12.32 -29.33
C GLY A 126 -22.64 12.62 -29.28
N GLU A 127 -23.04 13.89 -29.49
CA GLU A 127 -24.38 14.26 -29.96
C GLU A 127 -24.26 15.40 -30.99
#